data_AF-A0A2W2BDG1-F1
#
_entry.id   AF-A0A2W2BDG1-F1
#
_cell.length_a   1.000
_cell.length_b   1.000
_cell.length_c   1.000
_cell.angle_alpha   90.00
_cell.angle_beta   90.00
_cell.angle_gamma   90.00
#
_symmetry.space_group_name_H-M   'P 1'
#
loop_
_entity.id
_entity.type
_entity.pdbx_description
1 polymer ?
#
loop_
_entity_poly.entity_id
_entity_poly.type
_entity_poly.pdbx_seq_one_letter_code
_entity_poly.pdbx_strand_id
1 'polypeptide(L)'
;MKLIPDDYIQFLHWLKNQTEAFWSLDPNNPANEYKCPEWAYGAKWTGMTEEQIDKVERKYNLTFTPEHRAFLKILHTPDKKERIGDYNPKTRSQFQERPLFRNWHDEDEVIKMLDWDYNTIAQDVKNNFWLDTWGERPEEVRERLRLFDQLYQSAPKLIPVTSHRFQLASTFEGKTPVLSVWGSEIVYYGSNFRYYLLNELSEHLNIYHKEFDEKAKQYYWVRDEAYNDYFESYDDDYVIPDIPFWKDFLS
;
A
#
# COMPACT_ATOMS: atom_id res chain seq x y z
N MET A 1 -27.03 12.27 -2.03
CA MET A 1 -26.17 11.31 -2.76
C MET A 1 -24.85 11.27 -2.01
N LYS A 2 -24.30 10.09 -1.68
CA LYS A 2 -22.99 9.98 -1.02
C LYS A 2 -21.89 10.47 -1.98
N LEU A 3 -20.84 11.09 -1.45
CA LEU A 3 -19.69 11.57 -2.22
C LEU A 3 -18.87 10.41 -2.79
N ILE A 4 -18.67 9.37 -1.97
CA ILE A 4 -18.00 8.14 -2.36
C ILE A 4 -19.01 6.98 -2.31
N PRO A 5 -19.17 6.19 -3.39
CA PRO A 5 -20.10 5.05 -3.42
C PRO A 5 -19.74 3.98 -2.37
N ASP A 6 -20.72 3.35 -1.73
CA ASP A 6 -20.46 2.24 -0.78
C ASP A 6 -20.12 0.93 -1.50
N ASP A 7 -20.78 0.65 -2.62
CA ASP A 7 -20.50 -0.52 -3.45
C ASP A 7 -19.04 -0.48 -3.93
N TYR A 8 -18.32 -1.58 -3.71
CA TYR A 8 -16.87 -1.60 -3.92
C TYR A 8 -16.49 -1.42 -5.40
N ILE A 9 -17.26 -1.97 -6.34
CA ILE A 9 -16.99 -1.82 -7.77
C ILE A 9 -17.26 -0.39 -8.23
N GLN A 10 -18.39 0.20 -7.81
CA GLN A 10 -18.68 1.61 -8.06
C GLN A 10 -17.63 2.54 -7.43
N PHE A 11 -17.12 2.19 -6.24
CA PHE A 11 -16.03 2.89 -5.59
C PHE A 11 -14.75 2.87 -6.42
N LEU A 12 -14.33 1.71 -6.94
CA LEU A 12 -13.12 1.64 -7.79
C LEU A 12 -13.26 2.48 -9.05
N HIS A 13 -14.44 2.48 -9.69
CA HIS A 13 -14.70 3.36 -10.83
C HIS A 13 -14.72 4.84 -10.45
N TRP A 14 -15.31 5.18 -9.29
CA TRP A 14 -15.23 6.54 -8.75
C TRP A 14 -13.78 6.95 -8.52
N LEU A 15 -12.96 6.08 -7.91
CA LEU A 15 -11.55 6.33 -7.62
C LEU A 15 -10.75 6.54 -8.90
N LYS A 16 -10.97 5.70 -9.93
CA LYS A 16 -10.42 5.87 -11.28
C LYS A 16 -10.73 7.26 -11.83
N ASN A 17 -12.00 7.67 -11.76
CA ASN A 17 -12.45 8.92 -12.35
C ASN A 17 -11.90 10.14 -11.60
N GLN A 18 -11.86 10.12 -10.26
CA GLN A 18 -11.34 11.23 -9.46
C GLN A 18 -9.83 11.39 -9.65
N THR A 19 -9.08 10.30 -9.57
CA THR A 19 -7.63 10.34 -9.78
C THR A 19 -7.27 10.80 -11.18
N GLU A 20 -7.91 10.25 -12.22
CA GLU A 20 -7.65 10.68 -13.59
C GLU A 20 -8.12 12.12 -13.89
N ALA A 21 -9.17 12.60 -13.22
CA ALA A 21 -9.60 13.99 -13.32
C ALA A 21 -8.55 14.92 -12.70
N PHE A 22 -8.06 14.61 -11.51
CA PHE A 22 -6.99 15.37 -10.87
C PHE A 22 -5.70 15.34 -11.70
N TRP A 23 -5.33 14.17 -12.20
CA TRP A 23 -4.17 13.98 -13.06
C TRP A 23 -4.29 14.75 -14.38
N SER A 24 -5.49 15.10 -14.83
CA SER A 24 -5.68 15.94 -16.03
C SER A 24 -5.45 17.43 -15.79
N LEU A 25 -5.33 17.87 -14.54
CA LEU A 25 -5.09 19.28 -14.20
C LEU A 25 -3.62 19.63 -14.45
N ASP A 26 -3.38 20.73 -15.17
CA ASP A 26 -2.03 21.23 -15.41
C ASP A 26 -1.32 21.54 -14.06
N PRO A 27 -0.20 20.88 -13.73
CA PRO A 27 0.54 21.09 -12.48
C PRO A 27 1.10 22.52 -12.35
N ASN A 28 1.26 23.23 -13.47
CA ASN A 28 1.79 24.59 -13.52
C ASN A 28 0.71 25.68 -13.49
N ASN A 29 -0.58 25.32 -13.56
CA ASN A 29 -1.65 26.30 -13.54
C ASN A 29 -1.76 26.93 -12.13
N PRO A 30 -1.55 28.26 -11.99
CA PRO A 30 -1.58 28.93 -10.69
C PRO A 30 -2.98 28.99 -10.06
N ALA A 31 -4.04 28.73 -10.83
CA ALA A 31 -5.41 28.66 -10.30
C ALA A 31 -5.69 27.37 -9.52
N ASN A 32 -4.87 26.33 -9.70
CA ASN A 32 -5.00 25.09 -8.94
C ASN A 32 -4.32 25.28 -7.58
N GLU A 33 -5.13 25.24 -6.52
CA GLU A 33 -4.62 25.34 -5.15
C GLU A 33 -3.78 24.12 -4.80
N TYR A 34 -4.39 22.93 -4.81
CA TYR A 34 -3.70 21.66 -4.70
C TYR A 34 -3.27 21.16 -6.08
N LYS A 35 -2.02 20.73 -6.20
CA LYS A 35 -1.37 20.51 -7.49
C LYS A 35 -1.21 19.03 -7.79
N CYS A 36 -1.59 18.63 -9.01
CA CYS A 36 -1.26 17.32 -9.54
C CYS A 36 0.26 17.11 -9.49
N PRO A 37 0.75 15.94 -9.02
CA PRO A 37 2.15 15.59 -9.17
C PRO A 37 2.56 15.62 -10.64
N GLU A 38 3.71 16.21 -10.96
CA GLU A 38 4.17 16.37 -12.35
C GLU A 38 4.26 15.02 -13.10
N TRP A 39 4.72 13.97 -12.42
CA TRP A 39 4.85 12.63 -13.00
C TRP A 39 3.50 12.05 -13.42
N ALA A 40 2.43 12.41 -12.69
CA ALA A 40 1.08 11.89 -12.88
C ALA A 40 0.28 12.70 -13.90
N TYR A 41 0.77 13.87 -14.34
CA TYR A 41 0.02 14.73 -15.26
C TYR A 41 -0.35 13.98 -16.55
N GLY A 42 -1.64 13.80 -16.81
CA GLY A 42 -2.19 13.03 -17.92
C GLY A 42 -2.08 11.51 -17.80
N ALA A 43 -1.72 10.97 -16.63
CA ALA A 43 -1.68 9.53 -16.38
C ALA A 43 -3.09 8.91 -16.45
N LYS A 44 -3.13 7.62 -16.80
CA LYS A 44 -4.34 6.81 -16.90
C LYS A 44 -4.12 5.46 -16.26
N TRP A 45 -5.15 4.93 -15.60
CA TRP A 45 -5.06 3.56 -15.08
C TRP A 45 -5.13 2.54 -16.20
N THR A 46 -4.24 1.56 -16.13
CA THR A 46 -4.31 0.33 -16.91
C THR A 46 -4.88 -0.78 -16.02
N GLY A 47 -5.75 -1.61 -16.58
CA GLY A 47 -6.37 -2.74 -15.90
C GLY A 47 -5.93 -4.06 -16.53
N MET A 48 -6.17 -5.16 -15.82
CA MET A 48 -5.89 -6.52 -16.28
C MET A 48 -7.17 -7.26 -16.69
N THR A 49 -7.06 -8.14 -17.67
CA THR A 49 -8.12 -9.09 -18.00
C THR A 49 -8.16 -10.23 -16.98
N GLU A 50 -9.31 -10.92 -16.88
CA GLU A 50 -9.46 -12.13 -16.06
C GLU A 50 -8.37 -13.16 -16.38
N GLU A 51 -8.11 -13.40 -17.67
CA GLU A 51 -7.11 -14.37 -18.12
C GLU A 51 -5.69 -14.00 -17.64
N GLN A 52 -5.35 -12.71 -17.67
CA GLN A 52 -4.07 -12.22 -17.15
C GLN A 52 -3.96 -12.44 -15.64
N ILE A 53 -5.02 -12.15 -14.89
CA ILE A 53 -5.06 -12.37 -13.43
C ILE A 53 -4.93 -13.85 -13.11
N ASP A 54 -5.69 -14.71 -13.79
CA ASP A 54 -5.63 -16.16 -13.58
C ASP A 54 -4.25 -16.75 -13.92
N LYS A 55 -3.58 -16.17 -14.93
CA LYS A 55 -2.21 -16.56 -15.27
C LYS A 55 -1.23 -16.20 -14.16
N VAL A 56 -1.39 -15.03 -13.53
CA VAL A 56 -0.57 -14.60 -12.39
C VAL A 56 -0.79 -15.53 -11.18
N GLU A 57 -2.05 -15.81 -10.82
CA GLU A 57 -2.38 -16.72 -9.71
C GLU A 57 -1.76 -18.11 -9.90
N ARG A 58 -1.88 -18.69 -11.11
CA ARG A 58 -1.25 -19.98 -11.44
C ARG A 58 0.27 -19.91 -11.41
N LYS A 59 0.86 -18.84 -11.94
CA LYS A 59 2.31 -18.71 -12.05
C LYS A 59 2.99 -18.62 -10.68
N TYR A 60 2.42 -17.84 -9.78
CA TYR A 60 3.00 -17.57 -8.46
C TYR A 60 2.38 -18.41 -7.33
N ASN A 61 1.47 -19.33 -7.67
CA ASN A 61 0.76 -20.18 -6.71
C ASN A 61 0.14 -19.36 -5.56
N LEU A 62 -0.56 -18.28 -5.92
CA LEU A 62 -1.26 -17.40 -5.01
C LEU A 62 -2.72 -17.25 -5.42
N THR A 63 -3.55 -16.73 -4.52
CA THR A 63 -4.96 -16.41 -4.80
C THR A 63 -5.23 -14.99 -4.36
N PHE A 64 -5.73 -14.18 -5.27
CA PHE A 64 -6.16 -12.83 -4.95
C PHE A 64 -7.53 -12.87 -4.24
N THR A 65 -7.73 -11.97 -3.29
CA THR A 65 -9.08 -11.74 -2.74
C THR A 65 -10.01 -11.20 -3.84
N PRO A 66 -11.34 -11.38 -3.71
CA PRO A 66 -12.29 -10.78 -4.66
C PRO A 66 -12.08 -9.27 -4.85
N GLU A 67 -11.77 -8.55 -3.77
CA GLU A 67 -11.48 -7.12 -3.77
C GLU A 67 -10.20 -6.80 -4.56
N HIS A 68 -9.16 -7.62 -4.42
CA HIS A 68 -7.91 -7.43 -5.16
C HIS A 68 -8.09 -7.74 -6.64
N ARG A 69 -8.83 -8.81 -7.00
CA ARG A 69 -9.15 -9.10 -8.41
C ARG A 69 -9.92 -7.94 -9.05
N ALA A 70 -10.89 -7.37 -8.34
CA ALA A 70 -11.64 -6.21 -8.83
C ALA A 70 -10.74 -4.98 -9.01
N PHE A 71 -9.83 -4.72 -8.07
CA PHE A 71 -8.82 -3.68 -8.20
C PHE A 71 -7.95 -3.88 -9.44
N LEU A 72 -7.38 -5.07 -9.64
CA LEU A 72 -6.52 -5.35 -10.81
C LEU A 72 -7.26 -5.15 -12.13
N LYS A 73 -8.55 -5.49 -12.20
CA LYS A 73 -9.34 -5.27 -13.43
C LYS A 73 -9.50 -3.80 -13.81
N ILE A 74 -9.58 -2.92 -12.82
CA ILE A 74 -9.98 -1.51 -13.02
C ILE A 74 -8.78 -0.55 -12.92
N LEU A 75 -7.89 -0.82 -11.96
CA LEU A 75 -6.88 0.10 -11.43
C LEU A 75 -5.47 -0.53 -11.30
N HIS A 76 -5.19 -1.68 -11.91
CA HIS A 76 -3.93 -2.42 -11.71
C HIS A 76 -2.68 -1.54 -11.52
N THR A 77 -2.36 -0.66 -12.46
CA THR A 77 -1.32 0.38 -12.28
C THR A 77 -1.53 1.52 -13.28
N PRO A 78 -1.13 2.77 -12.95
CA PRO A 78 -1.07 3.83 -13.95
C PRO A 78 -0.08 3.51 -15.08
N ASP A 79 -0.32 4.10 -16.26
CA ASP A 79 0.56 4.03 -17.43
C ASP A 79 1.84 4.87 -17.30
N LYS A 80 1.95 5.65 -16.22
CA LYS A 80 3.14 6.43 -15.85
C LYS A 80 3.74 5.94 -14.54
N LYS A 81 5.06 6.11 -14.42
CA LYS A 81 5.81 5.79 -13.21
C LYS A 81 5.96 7.01 -12.32
N GLU A 82 5.80 6.78 -11.03
CA GLU A 82 6.13 7.73 -9.99
C GLU A 82 7.63 8.02 -10.00
N ARG A 83 8.01 9.28 -9.76
CA ARG A 83 9.40 9.72 -9.60
C ARG A 83 9.68 10.06 -8.15
N ILE A 84 10.65 9.36 -7.57
CA ILE A 84 10.94 9.45 -6.13
C ILE A 84 12.39 9.82 -5.89
N GLY A 85 12.57 10.57 -4.81
CA GLY A 85 13.85 11.10 -4.38
C GLY A 85 14.16 12.41 -5.06
N ASP A 86 15.18 13.10 -4.55
CA ASP A 86 15.72 14.29 -5.18
C ASP A 86 16.98 13.94 -5.95
N TYR A 87 17.33 14.79 -6.93
CA TYR A 87 18.67 14.76 -7.48
C TYR A 87 19.69 15.00 -6.35
N ASN A 88 20.51 14.00 -6.08
CA ASN A 88 21.57 14.11 -5.08
C ASN A 88 22.91 14.39 -5.80
N PRO A 89 23.42 15.63 -5.77
CA PRO A 89 24.66 15.99 -6.46
C PRO A 89 25.91 15.27 -5.90
N LYS A 90 25.86 14.75 -4.67
CA LYS A 90 26.99 14.03 -4.05
C LYS A 90 27.10 12.59 -4.57
N THR A 91 25.97 11.91 -4.73
CA THR A 91 25.92 10.54 -5.25
C THR A 91 25.72 10.48 -6.77
N ARG A 92 25.43 11.63 -7.41
CA ARG A 92 24.98 11.74 -8.80
C ARG A 92 23.76 10.83 -9.09
N SER A 93 23.00 10.46 -8.07
CA SER A 93 21.81 9.63 -8.25
C SER A 93 20.69 10.51 -8.81
N GLN A 94 20.10 10.05 -9.89
CA GLN A 94 18.88 10.62 -10.46
C GLN A 94 17.67 10.16 -9.64
N PHE A 95 16.51 10.75 -9.94
CA PHE A 95 15.21 10.24 -9.50
C PHE A 95 15.09 8.74 -9.81
N GLN A 96 14.49 7.99 -8.90
CA GLN A 96 14.07 6.61 -9.17
C GLN A 96 12.67 6.61 -9.74
N GLU A 97 12.46 5.89 -10.84
CA GLU A 97 11.13 5.63 -11.37
C GLU A 97 10.61 4.29 -10.85
N ARG A 98 9.40 4.28 -10.28
CA ARG A 98 8.68 3.06 -9.87
C ARG A 98 7.21 3.15 -10.25
N PRO A 99 6.50 2.04 -10.48
CA PRO A 99 5.07 2.13 -10.68
C PRO A 99 4.37 2.51 -9.36
N LEU A 100 3.26 3.26 -9.44
CA LEU A 100 2.50 3.67 -8.25
C LEU A 100 1.88 2.45 -7.55
N PHE A 101 1.47 1.44 -8.31
CA PHE A 101 1.01 0.14 -7.81
C PHE A 101 1.78 -0.98 -8.51
N ARG A 102 1.87 -2.15 -7.88
CA ARG A 102 2.66 -3.27 -8.40
C ARG A 102 2.24 -3.63 -9.82
N ASN A 103 3.20 -3.53 -10.75
CA ASN A 103 2.95 -3.99 -12.11
C ASN A 103 3.14 -5.52 -12.20
N TRP A 104 2.05 -6.27 -12.13
CA TRP A 104 2.01 -7.73 -12.28
C TRP A 104 2.46 -8.26 -13.65
N HIS A 105 2.76 -7.39 -14.61
CA HIS A 105 3.44 -7.75 -15.85
C HIS A 105 4.98 -7.65 -15.76
N ASP A 106 5.51 -7.04 -14.71
CA ASP A 106 6.95 -6.94 -14.43
C ASP A 106 7.38 -8.07 -13.49
N GLU A 107 7.92 -9.14 -14.07
CA GLU A 107 8.22 -10.37 -13.34
C GLU A 107 9.32 -10.20 -12.29
N ASP A 108 10.39 -9.47 -12.60
CA ASP A 108 11.50 -9.26 -11.69
C ASP A 108 11.05 -8.46 -10.47
N GLU A 109 10.20 -7.46 -10.70
CA GLU A 109 9.53 -6.71 -9.64
C GLU A 109 8.67 -7.62 -8.77
N VAL A 110 7.78 -8.41 -9.39
CA VAL A 110 6.84 -9.27 -8.67
C VAL A 110 7.57 -10.27 -7.79
N ILE A 111 8.57 -10.98 -8.33
CA ILE A 111 9.34 -11.97 -7.57
C ILE A 111 10.02 -11.31 -6.37
N LYS A 112 10.70 -10.17 -6.59
CA LYS A 112 11.35 -9.43 -5.51
C LYS A 112 10.40 -9.09 -4.37
N MET A 113 9.16 -8.70 -4.69
CA MET A 113 8.19 -8.28 -3.68
C MET A 113 7.45 -9.44 -3.04
N LEU A 114 7.26 -10.57 -3.74
CA LEU A 114 6.71 -11.79 -3.14
C LEU A 114 7.64 -12.38 -2.08
N ASP A 115 8.95 -12.15 -2.19
CA ASP A 115 9.93 -12.59 -1.19
C ASP A 115 10.30 -11.48 -0.17
N TRP A 116 9.73 -10.27 -0.29
CA TRP A 116 10.17 -9.10 0.48
C TRP A 116 9.93 -9.26 1.97
N ASP A 117 8.72 -9.65 2.35
CA ASP A 117 8.30 -9.82 3.75
C ASP A 117 9.19 -10.83 4.47
N TYR A 118 9.37 -12.02 3.88
CA TYR A 118 10.28 -13.03 4.41
C TYR A 118 11.72 -12.53 4.47
N ASN A 119 12.27 -12.00 3.36
CA ASN A 119 13.69 -11.67 3.28
C ASN A 119 14.07 -10.53 4.23
N THR A 120 13.22 -9.52 4.37
CA THR A 120 13.48 -8.38 5.25
C THR A 120 13.39 -8.77 6.72
N ILE A 121 12.40 -9.57 7.13
CA ILE A 121 12.32 -10.07 8.50
C ILE A 121 13.47 -11.06 8.80
N ALA A 122 13.78 -11.98 7.88
CA ALA A 122 14.91 -12.90 8.03
C ALA A 122 16.24 -12.14 8.19
N GLN A 123 16.39 -10.99 7.52
CA GLN A 123 17.56 -10.14 7.68
C GLN A 123 17.64 -9.50 9.07
N ASP A 124 16.52 -9.07 9.63
CA ASP A 124 16.45 -8.58 11.00
C ASP A 124 16.73 -9.69 12.03
N VAL A 125 16.21 -10.89 11.81
CA VAL A 125 16.49 -12.08 12.64
C VAL A 125 17.98 -12.44 12.65
N LYS A 126 18.66 -12.32 11.49
CA LYS A 126 20.14 -12.44 11.43
C LYS A 126 20.79 -11.38 12.32
N ASN A 127 20.27 -10.16 12.28
CA ASN A 127 20.73 -8.98 13.01
C ASN A 127 20.21 -8.89 14.48
N ASN A 128 19.86 -10.04 15.08
CA ASN A 128 19.45 -10.20 16.48
C ASN A 128 18.03 -9.75 16.84
N PHE A 129 17.18 -9.42 15.87
CA PHE A 129 15.75 -9.31 16.14
C PHE A 129 15.17 -10.67 16.57
N TRP A 130 14.35 -10.67 17.61
CA TRP A 130 13.61 -11.84 18.08
C TRP A 130 12.47 -11.40 18.99
N LEU A 131 11.28 -11.97 18.80
CA LEU A 131 10.12 -11.68 19.64
C LEU A 131 10.03 -12.67 20.80
N ASP A 132 9.59 -12.20 21.97
CA ASP A 132 9.43 -13.06 23.15
C ASP A 132 8.40 -14.19 22.90
N THR A 133 7.39 -13.93 22.06
CA THR A 133 6.38 -14.93 21.65
C THR A 133 6.98 -16.09 20.86
N TRP A 134 8.17 -15.95 20.29
CA TRP A 134 8.89 -16.99 19.55
C TRP A 134 9.75 -17.88 20.45
N GLY A 135 9.79 -17.60 21.75
CA GLY A 135 10.58 -18.32 22.74
C GLY A 135 11.99 -17.74 22.92
N GLU A 136 12.89 -18.51 23.51
CA GLU A 136 14.27 -18.08 23.75
C GLU A 136 15.04 -17.91 22.43
N ARG A 137 15.67 -16.75 22.23
CA ARG A 137 16.47 -16.45 21.03
C ARG A 137 17.73 -17.33 20.99
N PRO A 138 17.94 -18.15 19.95
CA PRO A 138 19.20 -18.86 19.77
C PRO A 138 20.39 -17.91 19.56
N GLU A 139 21.55 -18.29 20.11
CA GLU A 139 22.80 -17.55 19.90
C GLU A 139 23.33 -17.70 18.46
N GLU A 140 23.23 -18.90 17.89
CA GLU A 140 23.68 -19.20 16.53
C GLU A 140 22.71 -18.68 15.47
N VAL A 141 23.20 -17.85 14.53
CA VAL A 141 22.40 -17.27 13.43
C VAL A 141 21.68 -18.35 12.62
N ARG A 142 22.35 -19.48 12.36
CA ARG A 142 21.77 -20.60 11.60
C ARG A 142 20.55 -21.18 12.29
N GLU A 143 20.58 -21.27 13.62
CA GLU A 143 19.47 -21.82 14.39
C GLU A 143 18.32 -20.81 14.49
N ARG A 144 18.62 -19.52 14.62
CA ARG A 144 17.60 -18.45 14.55
C ARG A 144 16.81 -18.52 13.24
N LEU A 145 17.51 -18.62 12.11
CA LEU A 145 16.87 -18.74 10.80
C LEU A 145 16.06 -20.03 10.68
N ARG A 146 16.60 -21.17 11.14
CA ARG A 146 15.86 -22.44 11.12
C ARG A 146 14.53 -22.37 11.87
N LEU A 147 14.52 -21.74 13.05
CA LEU A 147 13.29 -21.55 13.84
C LEU A 147 12.36 -20.52 13.20
N PHE A 148 12.91 -19.41 12.69
CA PHE A 148 12.14 -18.41 11.95
C PHE A 148 11.42 -19.02 10.75
N ASP A 149 12.11 -19.86 9.96
CA ASP A 149 11.52 -20.57 8.81
C ASP A 149 10.32 -21.43 9.23
N GLN A 150 10.41 -22.09 10.39
CA GLN A 150 9.32 -22.91 10.94
C GLN A 150 8.12 -22.06 11.38
N LEU A 151 8.36 -20.92 12.02
CA LEU A 151 7.32 -19.97 12.42
C LEU A 151 6.63 -19.37 11.18
N TYR A 152 7.43 -18.93 10.21
CA TYR A 152 6.96 -18.26 8.99
C TYR A 152 6.10 -19.16 8.09
N GLN A 153 6.28 -20.49 8.13
CA GLN A 153 5.43 -21.42 7.39
C GLN A 153 3.94 -21.30 7.73
N SER A 154 3.62 -20.83 8.94
CA SER A 154 2.24 -20.60 9.38
C SER A 154 1.71 -19.21 9.03
N ALA A 155 2.56 -18.32 8.51
CA ALA A 155 2.19 -16.95 8.20
C ALA A 155 1.14 -16.92 7.07
N PRO A 156 -0.02 -16.26 7.30
CA PRO A 156 -0.94 -15.91 6.23
C PRO A 156 -0.22 -15.19 5.09
N LYS A 157 -0.51 -15.58 3.85
CA LYS A 157 0.18 -15.03 2.68
C LYS A 157 -0.13 -13.55 2.48
N LEU A 158 0.90 -12.79 2.13
CA LEU A 158 0.84 -11.39 1.78
C LEU A 158 0.92 -11.21 0.26
N ILE A 159 0.08 -10.31 -0.25
CA ILE A 159 0.00 -9.96 -1.67
C ILE A 159 0.52 -8.53 -1.82
N PRO A 160 1.62 -8.30 -2.56
CA PRO A 160 2.19 -6.97 -2.71
C PRO A 160 1.26 -6.04 -3.47
N VAL A 161 1.08 -4.83 -2.96
CA VAL A 161 0.18 -3.80 -3.53
C VAL A 161 0.98 -2.62 -4.06
N THR A 162 1.64 -1.86 -3.19
CA THR A 162 2.54 -0.76 -3.55
C THR A 162 3.62 -0.61 -2.50
N SER A 163 4.81 -0.14 -2.90
CA SER A 163 5.92 0.09 -1.96
C SER A 163 6.14 -1.14 -1.07
N HIS A 164 5.99 -0.99 0.24
CA HIS A 164 6.06 -2.07 1.24
C HIS A 164 4.67 -2.37 1.87
N ARG A 165 3.59 -2.17 1.10
CA ARG A 165 2.21 -2.47 1.49
C ARG A 165 1.74 -3.78 0.89
N PHE A 166 1.09 -4.59 1.70
CA PHE A 166 0.67 -5.92 1.37
C PHE A 166 -0.74 -6.21 1.86
N GLN A 167 -1.60 -6.70 1.00
CA GLN A 167 -2.91 -7.19 1.42
C GLN A 167 -2.79 -8.65 1.87
N LEU A 168 -3.48 -9.02 2.95
CA LEU A 168 -3.63 -10.43 3.30
C LEU A 168 -4.45 -11.17 2.24
N ALA A 169 -3.98 -12.34 1.81
CA ALA A 169 -4.68 -13.22 0.88
C ALA A 169 -5.93 -13.89 1.47
N SER A 170 -6.32 -13.55 2.69
CA SER A 170 -7.42 -14.16 3.43
C SER A 170 -8.09 -13.15 4.34
N THR A 171 -9.34 -13.42 4.70
CA THR A 171 -10.11 -12.60 5.63
C THR A 171 -9.87 -13.04 7.09
N PHE A 172 -9.73 -12.07 7.98
CA PHE A 172 -9.61 -12.30 9.43
C PHE A 172 -10.68 -11.46 10.13
N GLU A 173 -11.56 -12.11 10.90
CA GLU A 173 -12.68 -11.45 11.60
C GLU A 173 -13.56 -10.57 10.67
N GLY A 174 -13.77 -11.03 9.43
CA GLY A 174 -14.56 -10.31 8.42
C GLY A 174 -13.83 -9.14 7.75
N LYS A 175 -12.55 -8.91 8.06
CA LYS A 175 -11.70 -7.88 7.46
C LYS A 175 -10.72 -8.49 6.45
N THR A 176 -10.25 -7.69 5.49
CA THR A 176 -9.11 -8.03 4.59
C THR A 176 -7.98 -7.01 4.79
N PRO A 177 -7.20 -7.13 5.89
CA PRO A 177 -6.25 -6.08 6.26
C PRO A 177 -5.16 -5.86 5.22
N VAL A 178 -4.64 -4.64 5.22
CA VAL A 178 -3.39 -4.28 4.54
C VAL A 178 -2.34 -3.98 5.60
N LEU A 179 -1.20 -4.65 5.48
CA LEU A 179 -0.05 -4.45 6.33
C LEU A 179 1.02 -3.65 5.59
N SER A 180 1.70 -2.79 6.33
CA SER A 180 2.98 -2.23 5.95
C SER A 180 4.08 -3.12 6.51
N VAL A 181 4.96 -3.68 5.68
CA VAL A 181 6.03 -4.58 6.14
C VAL A 181 7.39 -4.04 5.74
N TRP A 182 8.13 -3.50 6.70
CA TRP A 182 9.52 -3.09 6.53
C TRP A 182 10.41 -3.83 7.53
N GLY A 183 10.85 -5.03 7.16
CA GLY A 183 11.49 -5.92 8.11
C GLY A 183 10.55 -6.26 9.26
N SER A 184 11.07 -6.19 10.47
CA SER A 184 10.33 -6.40 11.72
C SER A 184 9.43 -5.22 12.13
N GLU A 185 9.56 -4.05 11.49
CA GLU A 185 8.63 -2.93 11.69
C GLU A 185 7.40 -3.13 10.81
N ILE A 186 6.33 -3.64 11.42
CA ILE A 186 5.07 -3.94 10.75
C ILE A 186 3.96 -3.08 11.33
N VAL A 187 3.18 -2.45 10.45
CA VAL A 187 2.05 -1.60 10.83
C VAL A 187 0.78 -2.11 10.19
N TYR A 188 -0.30 -2.16 10.97
CA TYR A 188 -1.65 -2.35 10.48
C TYR A 188 -2.09 -1.09 9.74
N TYR A 189 -2.03 -1.13 8.41
CA TYR A 189 -2.10 0.08 7.58
C TYR A 189 -3.52 0.38 7.07
N GLY A 190 -4.39 -0.62 7.00
CA GLY A 190 -5.80 -0.42 6.72
C GLY A 190 -6.62 -1.66 7.01
N SER A 191 -7.85 -1.48 7.50
CA SER A 191 -8.70 -2.62 7.88
C SER A 191 -9.31 -3.39 6.72
N ASN A 192 -9.45 -2.73 5.58
CA ASN A 192 -9.87 -3.35 4.34
C ASN A 192 -9.26 -2.61 3.16
N PHE A 193 -9.44 -3.20 1.97
CA PHE A 193 -8.79 -2.67 0.79
C PHE A 193 -9.35 -1.31 0.34
N ARG A 194 -10.61 -1.00 0.65
CA ARG A 194 -11.22 0.30 0.36
C ARG A 194 -10.57 1.42 1.17
N TYR A 195 -10.52 1.30 2.49
CA TYR A 195 -9.93 2.32 3.35
C TYR A 195 -8.45 2.51 3.06
N TYR A 196 -7.74 1.39 2.86
CA TYR A 196 -6.37 1.42 2.39
C TYR A 196 -6.23 2.24 1.10
N LEU A 197 -7.01 1.95 0.06
CA LEU A 197 -6.91 2.65 -1.22
C LEU A 197 -7.23 4.15 -1.09
N LEU A 198 -8.22 4.52 -0.27
CA LEU A 198 -8.52 5.93 0.01
C LEU A 198 -7.34 6.65 0.67
N ASN A 199 -6.75 6.03 1.69
CA ASN A 199 -5.60 6.58 2.41
C ASN A 199 -4.38 6.69 1.50
N GLU A 200 -4.05 5.63 0.76
CA GLU A 200 -2.87 5.58 -0.12
C GLU A 200 -3.00 6.56 -1.30
N LEU A 201 -4.21 6.76 -1.83
CA LEU A 201 -4.45 7.64 -2.97
C LEU A 201 -4.93 9.04 -2.58
N SER A 202 -4.94 9.41 -1.29
CA SER A 202 -5.54 10.68 -0.84
C SER A 202 -4.93 11.90 -1.55
N GLU A 203 -3.60 11.90 -1.72
CA GLU A 203 -2.84 12.94 -2.42
C GLU A 203 -3.10 12.97 -3.94
N HIS A 204 -3.86 12.01 -4.46
CA HIS A 204 -4.27 11.93 -5.85
C HIS A 204 -5.77 12.24 -6.07
N LEU A 205 -6.50 12.69 -5.05
CA LEU A 205 -7.96 12.92 -5.15
C LEU A 205 -8.37 14.38 -5.25
N ASN A 206 -7.43 15.33 -5.18
CA ASN A 206 -7.73 16.77 -5.17
C ASN A 206 -8.71 17.19 -4.04
N ILE A 207 -8.57 16.58 -2.86
CA ILE A 207 -9.48 16.77 -1.72
C ILE A 207 -8.87 17.62 -0.61
N TYR A 208 -7.79 18.35 -0.89
CA TYR A 208 -7.09 19.17 0.09
C TYR A 208 -7.10 20.64 -0.33
N HIS A 209 -7.21 21.53 0.65
CA HIS A 209 -7.07 22.97 0.49
C HIS A 209 -6.18 23.54 1.61
N LYS A 210 -5.73 24.78 1.46
CA LYS A 210 -4.91 25.45 2.48
C LYS A 210 -5.81 26.17 3.48
N GLU A 211 -5.57 25.89 4.74
CA GLU A 211 -6.14 26.68 5.83
C GLU A 211 -5.03 27.34 6.63
N PHE A 212 -5.24 28.59 7.02
CA PHE A 212 -4.31 29.31 7.87
C PHE A 212 -4.61 29.02 9.34
N ASP A 213 -3.64 28.44 10.05
CA ASP A 213 -3.74 28.27 11.50
C ASP A 213 -3.26 29.55 12.20
N GLU A 214 -4.18 30.23 12.87
CA GLU A 214 -3.90 31.47 13.59
C GLU A 214 -2.95 31.33 14.77
N LYS A 215 -2.86 30.14 15.38
CA LYS A 215 -2.01 29.87 16.55
C LYS A 215 -0.58 29.55 16.14
N ALA A 216 -0.41 28.74 15.09
CA ALA A 216 0.88 28.36 14.53
C ALA A 216 1.44 29.39 13.54
N LYS A 217 0.60 30.34 13.08
CA LYS A 217 0.94 31.37 12.08
C LYS A 217 1.51 30.78 10.78
N GLN A 218 0.94 29.67 10.33
CA GLN A 218 1.32 29.00 9.08
C GLN A 218 0.12 28.32 8.41
N TYR A 219 0.26 28.03 7.11
CA TYR A 219 -0.75 27.30 6.35
C TYR A 219 -0.53 25.80 6.47
N TYR A 220 -1.63 25.05 6.57
CA TYR A 220 -1.65 23.59 6.54
C TYR A 220 -2.54 23.11 5.39
N TRP A 221 -2.18 21.95 4.84
CA TRP A 221 -3.08 21.23 3.95
C TRP A 221 -4.12 20.51 4.81
N VAL A 222 -5.38 20.87 4.63
CA VAL A 222 -6.51 20.30 5.35
C VAL A 222 -7.38 19.57 4.34
N ARG A 223 -7.82 18.36 4.69
CA ARG A 223 -8.76 17.59 3.86
C ARG A 223 -10.12 18.26 3.94
N ASP A 224 -10.80 18.41 2.81
CA ASP A 224 -12.16 18.89 2.75
C ASP A 224 -13.06 18.06 3.69
N GLU A 225 -13.77 18.76 4.58
CA GLU A 225 -14.59 18.18 5.63
C GLU A 225 -15.60 17.18 5.10
N ALA A 226 -16.08 17.38 3.86
CA ALA A 226 -17.02 16.50 3.21
C ALA A 226 -16.49 15.07 2.99
N TYR A 227 -15.17 14.88 3.07
CA TYR A 227 -14.51 13.57 2.94
C TYR A 227 -14.15 12.92 4.27
N ASN A 228 -14.24 13.62 5.40
CA ASN A 228 -13.70 13.13 6.67
C ASN A 228 -14.28 11.78 7.10
N ASP A 229 -15.59 11.57 6.92
CA ASP A 229 -16.28 10.34 7.33
C ASP A 229 -15.99 9.13 6.42
N TYR A 230 -15.26 9.31 5.31
CA TYR A 230 -14.94 8.22 4.38
C TYR A 230 -13.57 7.59 4.62
N PHE A 231 -12.72 8.25 5.40
CA PHE A 231 -11.38 7.79 5.69
C PHE A 231 -11.35 7.11 7.06
N GLU A 232 -10.47 6.14 7.17
CA GLU A 232 -10.23 5.44 8.42
C GLU A 232 -9.42 6.37 9.35
N SER A 233 -9.92 6.61 10.57
CA SER A 233 -9.26 7.48 11.55
C SER A 233 -8.14 6.70 12.25
N TYR A 234 -6.87 7.02 11.98
CA TYR A 234 -5.73 6.33 12.62
C TYR A 234 -5.64 6.54 14.16
N ASP A 235 -6.45 7.45 14.72
CA ASP A 235 -6.46 7.81 16.15
C ASP A 235 -7.44 6.97 17.00
N ASP A 236 -8.30 6.15 16.36
CA ASP A 236 -9.20 5.26 17.09
C ASP A 236 -8.47 3.95 17.45
N ASP A 237 -8.70 3.42 18.65
CA ASP A 237 -8.21 2.12 19.13
C ASP A 237 -8.65 1.00 18.15
N TYR A 238 -7.90 0.79 17.07
CA TYR A 238 -8.22 -0.26 16.12
C TYR A 238 -8.13 -1.59 16.83
N VAL A 239 -9.26 -2.29 16.86
CA VAL A 239 -9.26 -3.72 17.11
C VAL A 239 -8.61 -4.38 15.90
N ILE A 240 -7.30 -4.55 15.99
CA ILE A 240 -6.50 -5.33 15.07
C ILE A 240 -6.99 -6.79 15.21
N PRO A 241 -7.44 -7.42 14.10
CA PRO A 241 -7.91 -8.80 14.18
C PRO A 241 -6.77 -9.73 14.57
N ASP A 242 -7.09 -10.89 15.16
CA ASP A 242 -6.10 -11.93 15.43
C ASP A 242 -5.59 -12.52 14.11
N ILE A 243 -4.49 -11.96 13.59
CA ILE A 243 -3.82 -12.42 12.38
C ILE A 243 -2.65 -13.32 12.80
N PRO A 244 -2.72 -14.65 12.58
CA PRO A 244 -1.65 -15.57 12.95
C PRO A 244 -0.29 -15.11 12.42
N PHE A 245 0.78 -15.31 13.21
CA PHE A 245 2.14 -14.84 12.96
C PHE A 245 2.30 -13.30 12.92
N TRP A 246 1.48 -12.60 12.13
CA TRP A 246 1.60 -11.15 11.95
C TRP A 246 1.24 -10.34 13.20
N LYS A 247 0.31 -10.84 14.03
CA LYS A 247 -0.08 -10.18 15.29
C LYS A 247 1.08 -9.94 16.25
N ASP A 248 2.11 -10.78 16.21
CA ASP A 248 3.25 -10.67 17.11
C ASP A 248 4.04 -9.37 16.87
N PHE A 249 3.90 -8.78 15.67
CA PHE A 249 4.52 -7.51 15.28
C PHE A 249 3.58 -6.30 15.46
N LEU A 250 2.28 -6.55 15.61
CA LEU A 250 1.24 -5.53 15.68
C LEU A 250 0.93 -5.26 17.16
N SER A 251 1.79 -4.49 17.82
CA SER A 251 1.65 -4.11 19.24
C SER A 251 1.08 -2.71 19.42
#